data_AF-A0A099KUD6-F1
#
_entry.id   AF-A0A099KUD6-F1
#
_cell.length_a   1.000
_cell.length_b   1.000
_cell.length_c   1.000
_cell.angle_alpha   90.00
_cell.angle_beta   90.00
_cell.angle_gamma   90.00
#
_symmetry.space_group_name_H-M   'P 1'
#
loop_
_entity.id
_entity.type
_entity.pdbx_description
1 polymer ?
#
loop_
_entity_poly.entity_id
_entity_poly.type
_entity_poly.pdbx_seq_one_letter_code
_entity_poly.pdbx_strand_id
1 'polypeptide(L)'
;MVKPMNKISRVFLNFTTIAILLLCSVNVVAQNNVDQLTKQWLELDKSANQLNQNWQQEKQQLTLRVSLLSHQNKNLREKINNTNNQKDLVNQQRQDILTQQTLIERKVAQYRQALPNILDKLQQLMSSLPPYLVQQLSPELTNATTQKELTGKYQAIANLVKQVAKNSELIHVKQGIIQLDNKKLLTKQLYFGHDQAWFVTQDNSRAGVGFRRNKHWFWQEEAQYASNIRQAINHAQNQMPGPLLNLPTYLDANE
;
A
#
# COMPACT_ATOMS: atom_id res chain seq x y z
N MET A 1 93.47 125.80 52.42
CA MET A 1 92.32 126.34 51.68
C MET A 1 91.61 125.16 51.03
N VAL A 2 90.34 124.90 51.38
CA VAL A 2 89.40 123.92 50.75
C VAL A 2 89.68 122.39 50.91
N LYS A 3 88.60 121.59 50.89
CA LYS A 3 88.38 120.14 51.18
C LYS A 3 87.85 119.44 49.88
N PRO A 4 87.34 118.18 49.79
CA PRO A 4 87.50 116.92 50.56
C PRO A 4 87.64 115.58 49.73
N MET A 5 87.94 114.45 50.42
CA MET A 5 87.43 113.03 50.24
C MET A 5 87.58 112.27 48.88
N ASN A 6 87.60 110.91 48.80
CA ASN A 6 86.93 109.87 49.61
C ASN A 6 87.68 108.49 49.66
N LYS A 7 87.19 107.50 50.45
CA LYS A 7 87.82 106.17 50.76
C LYS A 7 87.16 104.94 50.09
N ILE A 8 87.84 103.78 50.05
CA ILE A 8 87.40 102.33 50.17
C ILE A 8 88.49 101.39 49.55
N SER A 9 88.74 100.11 49.91
CA SER A 9 88.63 99.29 51.15
C SER A 9 89.47 97.96 50.97
N ARG A 10 89.34 96.94 51.85
CA ARG A 10 90.00 95.59 51.74
C ARG A 10 89.16 94.45 52.36
N VAL A 11 88.79 93.39 51.62
CA VAL A 11 88.57 91.99 52.11
C VAL A 11 88.62 91.01 50.92
N PHE A 12 89.64 90.13 50.81
CA PHE A 12 89.67 88.99 49.87
C PHE A 12 90.71 87.94 50.30
N LEU A 13 90.45 87.15 51.34
CA LEU A 13 91.30 86.00 51.71
C LEU A 13 90.61 84.99 52.65
N ASN A 14 89.51 84.34 52.24
CA ASN A 14 88.86 83.29 53.05
C ASN A 14 87.87 82.36 52.30
N PHE A 15 87.99 82.19 50.97
CA PHE A 15 86.93 81.58 50.14
C PHE A 15 87.23 80.21 49.50
N THR A 16 88.38 79.59 49.79
CA THR A 16 88.90 78.46 48.98
C THR A 16 88.72 77.04 49.57
N THR A 17 88.17 76.88 50.77
CA THR A 17 88.10 75.57 51.46
C THR A 17 86.73 74.88 51.46
N ILE A 18 85.67 75.49 50.91
CA ILE A 18 84.29 74.95 50.97
C ILE A 18 83.91 74.12 49.71
N ALA A 19 84.72 74.12 48.65
CA ALA A 19 84.34 73.55 47.35
C ALA A 19 84.44 72.01 47.21
N ILE A 20 85.12 71.29 48.12
CA ILE A 20 85.49 69.87 47.90
C ILE A 20 84.50 68.87 48.53
N LEU A 21 83.58 69.32 49.40
CA LEU A 21 82.61 68.45 50.09
C LEU A 21 81.24 68.31 49.39
N LEU A 22 81.08 68.87 48.19
CA LEU A 22 79.78 69.02 47.50
C LEU A 22 79.60 68.12 46.25
N LEU A 23 80.54 67.21 45.97
CA LEU A 23 80.53 66.38 44.75
C LEU A 23 80.12 64.90 44.95
N CYS A 24 79.90 64.45 46.19
CA CYS A 24 79.57 63.03 46.48
C CYS A 24 78.07 62.71 46.62
N SER A 25 77.17 63.69 46.57
CA SER A 25 75.73 63.49 46.86
C SER A 25 74.82 63.35 45.63
N VAL A 26 75.35 63.46 44.40
CA VAL A 26 74.52 63.52 43.17
C VAL A 26 74.20 62.13 42.58
N ASN A 27 75.02 61.11 42.85
CA ASN A 27 74.91 59.81 42.15
C ASN A 27 73.81 58.85 42.67
N VAL A 28 73.16 59.14 43.80
CA VAL A 28 72.15 58.24 44.40
C VAL A 28 70.72 58.52 43.88
N VAL A 29 70.44 59.74 43.44
CA VAL A 29 69.06 60.16 43.05
C VAL A 29 68.73 59.80 41.58
N ALA A 30 69.74 59.68 40.73
CA ALA A 30 69.57 59.34 39.32
C ALA A 30 69.18 57.86 39.09
N GLN A 31 69.74 56.93 39.86
CA GLN A 31 69.45 55.49 39.72
C GLN A 31 67.98 55.17 40.06
N ASN A 32 67.47 55.71 41.18
CA ASN A 32 66.10 55.43 41.65
C ASN A 32 65.01 55.79 40.62
N ASN A 33 65.16 56.90 39.87
CA ASN A 33 64.18 57.30 38.86
C ASN A 33 64.20 56.41 37.61
N VAL A 34 65.39 55.96 37.18
CA VAL A 34 65.54 55.04 36.04
C VAL A 34 64.99 53.65 36.38
N ASP A 35 65.25 53.16 37.60
CA ASP A 35 64.70 51.91 38.13
C ASP A 35 63.17 51.96 38.27
N GLN A 36 62.60 53.12 38.62
CA GLN A 36 61.15 53.29 38.76
C GLN A 36 60.45 53.36 37.39
N LEU A 37 61.04 54.04 36.41
CA LEU A 37 60.54 54.07 35.03
C LEU A 37 60.65 52.71 34.34
N THR A 38 61.74 51.95 34.56
CA THR A 38 61.85 50.58 34.04
C THR A 38 60.87 49.63 34.70
N LYS A 39 60.58 49.75 36.00
CA LYS A 39 59.50 49.01 36.66
C LYS A 39 58.13 49.31 36.05
N GLN A 40 57.78 50.59 35.87
CA GLN A 40 56.51 50.99 35.24
C GLN A 40 56.40 50.51 33.79
N TRP A 41 57.48 50.58 33.02
CA TRP A 41 57.52 50.07 31.65
C TRP A 41 57.37 48.54 31.61
N LEU A 42 58.04 47.81 32.51
CA LEU A 42 57.91 46.36 32.64
C LEU A 42 56.50 45.92 33.09
N GLU A 43 55.86 46.67 33.99
CA GLU A 43 54.48 46.44 34.40
C GLU A 43 53.48 46.72 33.26
N LEU A 44 53.71 47.78 32.48
CA LEU A 44 52.90 48.10 31.31
C LEU A 44 53.07 47.06 30.19
N ASP A 45 54.30 46.65 29.88
CA ASP A 45 54.59 45.58 28.91
C ASP A 45 54.00 44.25 29.36
N LYS A 46 54.12 43.88 30.64
CA LYS A 46 53.46 42.71 31.23
C LYS A 46 51.94 42.79 31.10
N SER A 47 51.34 43.95 31.35
CA SER A 47 49.88 44.16 31.21
C SER A 47 49.43 44.10 29.75
N ALA A 48 50.20 44.65 28.82
CA ALA A 48 49.93 44.58 27.38
C ALA A 48 50.06 43.14 26.86
N ASN A 49 51.08 42.40 27.30
CA ASN A 49 51.27 40.99 26.98
C ASN A 49 50.15 40.12 27.56
N GLN A 50 49.71 40.36 28.81
CA GLN A 50 48.55 39.69 29.40
C GLN A 50 47.24 40.01 28.65
N LEU A 51 47.00 41.27 28.28
CA LEU A 51 45.81 41.66 27.51
C LEU A 51 45.80 40.98 26.12
N ASN A 52 46.94 40.94 25.43
CA ASN A 52 47.07 40.24 24.15
C ASN A 52 46.86 38.73 24.31
N GLN A 53 47.46 38.09 25.33
CA GLN A 53 47.24 36.66 25.61
C GLN A 53 45.77 36.34 25.91
N ASN A 54 45.13 37.13 26.77
CA ASN A 54 43.70 37.00 27.09
C ASN A 54 42.84 37.18 25.84
N TRP A 55 43.12 38.20 25.01
CA TRP A 55 42.41 38.44 23.76
C TRP A 55 42.57 37.29 22.75
N GLN A 56 43.77 36.73 22.61
CA GLN A 56 43.97 35.55 21.74
C GLN A 56 43.20 34.33 22.26
N GLN A 57 43.23 34.08 23.57
CA GLN A 57 42.46 32.98 24.19
C GLN A 57 40.95 33.19 24.03
N GLU A 58 40.44 34.38 24.30
CA GLU A 58 39.02 34.74 24.15
C GLU A 58 38.58 34.62 22.69
N LYS A 59 39.36 35.16 21.75
CA LYS A 59 39.13 35.03 20.31
C LYS A 59 39.12 33.57 19.86
N GLN A 60 40.03 32.73 20.36
CA GLN A 60 40.03 31.28 20.08
C GLN A 60 38.76 30.61 20.64
N GLN A 61 38.38 30.89 21.89
CA GLN A 61 37.16 30.34 22.50
C GLN A 61 35.89 30.77 21.76
N LEU A 62 35.77 32.05 21.36
CA LEU A 62 34.66 32.55 20.55
C LEU A 62 34.63 31.89 19.17
N THR A 63 35.78 31.74 18.51
CA THR A 63 35.87 31.07 17.19
C THR A 63 35.43 29.61 17.29
N LEU A 64 35.86 28.89 18.33
CA LEU A 64 35.43 27.51 18.60
C LEU A 64 33.92 27.44 18.91
N ARG A 65 33.38 28.36 19.72
CA ARG A 65 31.93 28.43 20.01
C ARG A 65 31.11 28.71 18.75
N VAL A 66 31.52 29.68 17.93
CA VAL A 66 30.86 30.01 16.65
C VAL A 66 30.90 28.83 15.69
N SER A 67 32.05 28.16 15.56
CA SER A 67 32.19 26.95 14.75
C SER A 67 31.22 25.85 15.23
N LEU A 68 31.24 25.52 16.53
CA LEU A 68 30.37 24.51 17.14
C LEU A 68 28.88 24.82 16.97
N LEU A 69 28.47 26.08 17.19
CA LEU A 69 27.09 26.53 16.96
C LEU A 69 26.70 26.46 15.47
N SER A 70 27.63 26.76 14.54
CA SER A 70 27.36 26.65 13.11
C SER A 70 27.14 25.20 12.67
N HIS A 71 27.95 24.27 13.20
CA HIS A 71 27.78 22.83 12.99
C HIS A 71 26.47 22.32 13.60
N GLN A 72 26.11 22.74 14.82
CA GLN A 72 24.83 22.40 15.43
C GLN A 72 23.64 22.91 14.60
N ASN A 73 23.69 24.16 14.11
CA ASN A 73 22.65 24.75 13.27
C ASN A 73 22.51 24.01 11.93
N LYS A 74 23.62 23.65 11.28
CA LYS A 74 23.62 22.81 10.06
C LYS A 74 22.97 21.44 10.32
N ASN A 75 23.40 20.73 11.37
CA ASN A 75 22.86 19.43 11.75
C ASN A 75 21.36 19.50 12.09
N LEU A 76 20.90 20.57 12.74
CA LEU A 76 19.48 20.79 13.03
C LEU A 76 18.67 21.04 11.75
N ARG A 77 19.19 21.84 10.81
CA ARG A 77 18.55 22.07 9.50
C ARG A 77 18.45 20.81 8.67
N GLU A 78 19.50 19.98 8.64
CA GLU A 78 19.49 18.68 7.97
C GLU A 78 18.43 17.74 8.59
N LYS A 79 18.35 17.67 9.93
CA LYS A 79 17.29 16.92 10.63
C LYS A 79 15.88 17.41 10.31
N ILE A 80 15.66 18.73 10.25
CA ILE A 80 14.37 19.33 9.86
C ILE A 80 14.02 18.96 8.42
N ASN A 81 14.93 19.14 7.46
CA ASN A 81 14.69 18.79 6.05
C ASN A 81 14.39 17.29 5.86
N ASN A 82 15.17 16.41 6.50
CA ASN A 82 14.93 14.97 6.46
C ASN A 82 13.57 14.60 7.05
N THR A 83 13.17 15.25 8.16
CA THR A 83 11.85 15.03 8.79
C THR A 83 10.70 15.50 7.88
N ASN A 84 10.86 16.63 7.18
CA ASN A 84 9.85 17.13 6.24
C ASN A 84 9.73 16.21 5.02
N ASN A 85 10.85 15.83 4.39
CA ASN A 85 10.86 14.87 3.28
C ASN A 85 10.20 13.53 3.66
N GLN A 86 10.46 13.02 4.87
CA GLN A 86 9.80 11.81 5.38
C GLN A 86 8.29 12.00 5.59
N LYS A 87 7.85 13.15 6.11
CA LYS A 87 6.42 13.48 6.24
C LYS A 87 5.74 13.54 4.87
N ASP A 88 6.38 14.15 3.87
CA ASP A 88 5.82 14.27 2.52
C ASP A 88 5.70 12.90 1.83
N LEU A 89 6.70 12.04 1.96
CA LEU A 89 6.63 10.64 1.50
C LEU A 89 5.51 9.85 2.19
N VAL A 90 5.34 10.01 3.51
CA VAL A 90 4.24 9.35 4.26
C VAL A 90 2.87 9.91 3.86
N ASN A 91 2.77 11.21 3.58
CA ASN A 91 1.54 11.83 3.08
C ASN A 91 1.18 11.33 1.67
N GLN A 92 2.16 11.20 0.78
CA GLN A 92 1.98 10.60 -0.55
C GLN A 92 1.51 9.14 -0.45
N GLN A 93 2.21 8.30 0.32
CA GLN A 93 1.81 6.91 0.56
C GLN A 93 0.40 6.79 1.16
N ARG A 94 0.04 7.66 2.12
CA ARG A 94 -1.31 7.71 2.67
C ARG A 94 -2.34 8.07 1.61
N GLN A 95 -2.06 9.06 0.76
CA GLN A 95 -2.95 9.46 -0.32
C GLN A 95 -3.13 8.31 -1.33
N ASP A 96 -2.05 7.64 -1.72
CA ASP A 96 -2.11 6.47 -2.61
C ASP A 96 -2.99 5.36 -2.01
N ILE A 97 -2.76 4.98 -0.75
CA ILE A 97 -3.58 3.97 -0.05
C ILE A 97 -5.06 4.38 -0.01
N LEU A 98 -5.38 5.63 0.28
CA LEU A 98 -6.76 6.13 0.30
C LEU A 98 -7.41 6.09 -1.10
N THR A 99 -6.67 6.39 -2.16
CA THR A 99 -7.20 6.25 -3.53
C THR A 99 -7.45 4.78 -3.90
N GLN A 100 -6.53 3.87 -3.55
CA GLN A 100 -6.71 2.44 -3.79
C GLN A 100 -7.90 1.87 -3.00
N GLN A 101 -8.03 2.24 -1.71
CA GLN A 101 -9.18 1.88 -0.88
C GLN A 101 -10.49 2.35 -1.54
N THR A 102 -10.57 3.63 -1.92
CA THR A 102 -11.76 4.20 -2.57
C THR A 102 -12.11 3.48 -3.88
N LEU A 103 -11.10 3.09 -4.68
CA LEU A 103 -11.31 2.32 -5.92
C LEU A 103 -11.81 0.89 -5.64
N ILE A 104 -11.29 0.22 -4.60
CA ILE A 104 -11.73 -1.10 -4.17
C ILE A 104 -13.17 -1.05 -3.66
N GLU A 105 -13.50 -0.09 -2.80
CA GLU A 105 -14.85 0.10 -2.24
C GLU A 105 -15.89 0.32 -3.35
N ARG A 106 -15.58 1.17 -4.35
CA ARG A 106 -16.44 1.36 -5.53
C ARG A 106 -16.65 0.07 -6.32
N LYS A 107 -15.60 -0.71 -6.58
CA LYS A 107 -15.71 -2.01 -7.27
C LYS A 107 -16.55 -3.01 -6.46
N VAL A 108 -16.34 -3.09 -5.14
CA VAL A 108 -17.14 -3.95 -4.25
C VAL A 108 -18.61 -3.53 -4.25
N ALA A 109 -18.91 -2.23 -4.26
CA ALA A 109 -20.28 -1.73 -4.38
C ALA A 109 -20.93 -2.13 -5.72
N GLN A 110 -20.21 -1.96 -6.84
CA GLN A 110 -20.67 -2.41 -8.17
C GLN A 110 -20.95 -3.92 -8.21
N TYR A 111 -20.07 -4.76 -7.65
CA TYR A 111 -20.31 -6.21 -7.57
C TYR A 111 -21.52 -6.54 -6.69
N ARG A 112 -21.72 -5.85 -5.55
CA ARG A 112 -22.93 -6.03 -4.73
C ARG A 112 -24.22 -5.65 -5.47
N GLN A 113 -24.19 -4.60 -6.30
CA GLN A 113 -25.32 -4.16 -7.12
C GLN A 113 -25.61 -5.09 -8.30
N ALA A 114 -24.59 -5.68 -8.92
CA ALA A 114 -24.74 -6.61 -10.05
C ALA A 114 -25.24 -8.01 -9.63
N LEU A 115 -24.93 -8.43 -8.39
CA LEU A 115 -25.19 -9.78 -7.89
C LEU A 115 -26.65 -10.26 -8.02
N PRO A 116 -27.71 -9.48 -7.69
CA PRO A 116 -29.10 -9.96 -7.82
C PRO A 116 -29.45 -10.35 -9.26
N ASN A 117 -29.12 -9.50 -10.24
CA ASN A 117 -29.36 -9.77 -11.66
C ASN A 117 -28.62 -11.04 -12.15
N ILE A 118 -27.42 -11.31 -11.62
CA ILE A 118 -26.68 -12.55 -11.91
C ILE A 118 -27.41 -13.77 -11.32
N LEU A 119 -27.92 -13.66 -10.08
CA LEU A 119 -28.69 -14.73 -9.44
C LEU A 119 -30.02 -14.99 -10.15
N ASP A 120 -30.75 -13.95 -10.59
CA ASP A 120 -32.00 -14.08 -11.34
C ASP A 120 -31.77 -14.78 -12.69
N LYS A 121 -30.71 -14.39 -13.43
CA LYS A 121 -30.29 -15.06 -14.66
C LYS A 121 -29.90 -16.52 -14.43
N LEU A 122 -29.23 -16.81 -13.32
CA LEU A 122 -28.87 -18.17 -12.94
C LEU A 122 -30.12 -19.01 -12.61
N GLN A 123 -31.10 -18.45 -11.90
CA GLN A 123 -32.39 -19.12 -11.64
C GLN A 123 -33.18 -19.40 -12.93
N GLN A 124 -33.20 -18.46 -13.88
CA GLN A 124 -33.79 -18.68 -15.20
C GLN A 124 -33.06 -19.79 -15.98
N LEU A 125 -31.72 -19.81 -15.93
CA LEU A 125 -30.93 -20.89 -16.54
C LEU A 125 -31.28 -22.24 -15.90
N MET A 126 -31.26 -22.33 -14.56
CA MET A 126 -31.60 -23.53 -13.80
C MET A 126 -32.99 -24.08 -14.11
N SER A 127 -33.99 -23.21 -14.32
CA SER A 127 -35.35 -23.59 -14.68
C SER A 127 -35.47 -24.25 -16.06
N SER A 128 -34.42 -24.10 -16.88
CA SER A 128 -34.37 -24.53 -18.28
C SER A 128 -33.44 -25.73 -18.52
N LEU A 129 -32.70 -26.18 -17.50
CA LEU A 129 -31.78 -27.30 -17.59
C LEU A 129 -32.49 -28.67 -17.46
N PRO A 130 -31.85 -29.75 -17.94
CA PRO A 130 -32.25 -31.12 -17.68
C PRO A 130 -32.57 -31.41 -16.20
N PRO A 131 -33.68 -32.10 -15.87
CA PRO A 131 -34.11 -32.33 -14.49
C PRO A 131 -33.05 -32.95 -13.57
N TYR A 132 -32.18 -33.82 -14.09
CA TYR A 132 -31.11 -34.43 -13.29
C TYR A 132 -30.03 -33.42 -12.86
N LEU A 133 -29.69 -32.45 -13.72
CA LEU A 133 -28.75 -31.36 -13.37
C LEU A 133 -29.39 -30.41 -12.37
N VAL A 134 -30.69 -30.12 -12.51
CA VAL A 134 -31.42 -29.28 -11.55
C VAL A 134 -31.35 -29.90 -10.15
N GLN A 135 -31.61 -31.19 -10.02
CA GLN A 135 -31.52 -31.91 -8.74
C GLN A 135 -30.09 -31.90 -8.16
N GLN A 136 -29.07 -32.07 -9.00
CA GLN A 136 -27.66 -32.06 -8.58
C GLN A 136 -27.18 -30.67 -8.13
N LEU A 137 -27.58 -29.60 -8.82
CA LEU A 137 -27.06 -28.24 -8.62
C LEU A 137 -27.90 -27.39 -7.65
N SER A 138 -29.15 -27.76 -7.37
CA SER A 138 -30.04 -27.10 -6.39
C SER A 138 -29.41 -26.84 -5.01
N PRO A 139 -28.72 -27.79 -4.35
CA PRO A 139 -28.08 -27.52 -3.07
C PRO A 139 -26.95 -26.47 -3.17
N GLU A 140 -26.18 -26.48 -4.27
CA GLU A 140 -25.09 -25.53 -4.47
C GLU A 140 -25.60 -24.12 -4.83
N LEU A 141 -26.71 -24.01 -5.57
CA LEU A 141 -27.44 -22.75 -5.76
C LEU A 141 -27.93 -22.19 -4.42
N THR A 142 -28.48 -23.04 -3.54
CA THR A 142 -28.94 -22.66 -2.20
C THR A 142 -27.78 -22.18 -1.33
N ASN A 143 -26.61 -22.83 -1.43
CA ASN A 143 -25.39 -22.37 -0.76
C ASN A 143 -24.90 -21.02 -1.32
N ALA A 144 -24.97 -20.82 -2.65
CA ALA A 144 -24.57 -19.56 -3.29
C ALA A 144 -25.46 -18.36 -2.85
N THR A 145 -26.75 -18.57 -2.62
CA THR A 145 -27.66 -17.52 -2.15
C THR A 145 -27.49 -17.23 -0.65
N THR A 146 -27.30 -18.26 0.18
CA THR A 146 -27.21 -18.17 1.66
C THR A 146 -25.84 -17.78 2.20
N GLN A 147 -24.75 -17.97 1.43
CA GLN A 147 -23.40 -17.55 1.79
C GLN A 147 -23.37 -16.07 2.23
N LYS A 148 -22.55 -15.71 3.23
CA LYS A 148 -22.46 -14.32 3.71
C LYS A 148 -21.46 -13.49 2.90
N GLU A 149 -20.31 -14.09 2.61
CA GLU A 149 -19.19 -13.40 1.96
C GLU A 149 -19.38 -13.22 0.45
N LEU A 150 -19.14 -12.01 -0.05
CA LEU A 150 -19.32 -11.65 -1.47
C LEU A 150 -18.45 -12.52 -2.39
N THR A 151 -17.17 -12.71 -2.02
CA THR A 151 -16.23 -13.58 -2.74
C THR A 151 -16.75 -15.02 -2.81
N GLY A 152 -17.29 -15.54 -1.69
CA GLY A 152 -17.87 -16.88 -1.63
C GLY A 152 -19.09 -17.03 -2.54
N LYS A 153 -19.95 -16.02 -2.63
CA LYS A 153 -21.08 -16.01 -3.58
C LYS A 153 -20.62 -16.09 -5.03
N TYR A 154 -19.68 -15.23 -5.43
CA TYR A 154 -19.15 -15.23 -6.79
C TYR A 154 -18.41 -16.53 -7.14
N GLN A 155 -17.67 -17.11 -6.21
CA GLN A 155 -17.01 -18.40 -6.40
C GLN A 155 -18.03 -19.54 -6.57
N ALA A 156 -19.10 -19.58 -5.78
CA ALA A 156 -20.16 -20.57 -5.92
C ALA A 156 -20.91 -20.42 -7.26
N ILE A 157 -21.23 -19.19 -7.68
CA ILE A 157 -21.81 -18.90 -9.01
C ILE A 157 -20.88 -19.37 -10.13
N ALA A 158 -19.57 -19.08 -10.05
CA ALA A 158 -18.60 -19.52 -11.04
C ALA A 158 -18.47 -21.05 -11.11
N ASN A 159 -18.51 -21.75 -9.97
CA ASN A 159 -18.52 -23.21 -9.90
C ASN A 159 -19.78 -23.81 -10.54
N LEU A 160 -20.96 -23.24 -10.26
CA LEU A 160 -22.22 -23.65 -10.89
C LEU A 160 -22.16 -23.49 -12.41
N VAL A 161 -21.76 -22.31 -12.91
CA VAL A 161 -21.62 -22.06 -14.35
C VAL A 161 -20.61 -23.01 -15.00
N LYS A 162 -19.49 -23.28 -14.34
CA LYS A 162 -18.48 -24.25 -14.80
C LYS A 162 -19.02 -25.68 -14.85
N GLN A 163 -19.83 -26.08 -13.87
CA GLN A 163 -20.45 -27.41 -13.86
C GLN A 163 -21.49 -27.55 -14.96
N VAL A 164 -22.32 -26.53 -15.20
CA VAL A 164 -23.24 -26.51 -16.34
C VAL A 164 -22.42 -26.65 -17.63
N ALA A 165 -21.46 -25.75 -17.91
CA ALA A 165 -20.64 -25.80 -19.12
C ALA A 165 -19.90 -27.14 -19.35
N LYS A 166 -19.52 -27.86 -18.29
CA LYS A 166 -18.90 -29.19 -18.41
C LYS A 166 -19.88 -30.29 -18.86
N ASN A 167 -21.18 -30.17 -18.57
CA ASN A 167 -22.18 -31.20 -18.89
C ASN A 167 -22.81 -31.01 -20.29
N SER A 168 -22.62 -29.86 -20.97
CA SER A 168 -23.18 -29.64 -22.32
C SER A 168 -22.57 -30.52 -23.40
N GLU A 169 -21.32 -30.94 -23.25
CA GLU A 169 -20.58 -31.72 -24.26
C GLU A 169 -20.78 -33.25 -24.11
N LEU A 170 -21.54 -33.68 -23.09
CA LEU A 170 -21.59 -35.07 -22.66
C LEU A 170 -22.95 -35.72 -22.92
N ILE A 171 -22.89 -37.00 -23.25
CA ILE A 171 -24.06 -37.88 -23.36
C ILE A 171 -24.24 -38.61 -22.03
N HIS A 172 -25.43 -38.55 -21.45
CA HIS A 172 -25.70 -39.13 -20.14
C HIS A 172 -26.95 -40.01 -20.13
N VAL A 173 -26.79 -41.29 -19.77
CA VAL A 173 -27.92 -42.14 -19.40
C VAL A 173 -28.19 -42.01 -17.90
N LYS A 174 -29.45 -41.73 -17.54
CA LYS A 174 -29.95 -41.62 -16.17
C LYS A 174 -31.24 -42.42 -16.01
N GLN A 175 -31.62 -42.68 -14.76
CA GLN A 175 -32.95 -43.18 -14.42
C GLN A 175 -33.64 -42.11 -13.58
N GLY A 176 -34.92 -41.88 -13.85
CA GLY A 176 -35.64 -40.78 -13.23
C GLY A 176 -37.15 -40.87 -13.43
N ILE A 177 -37.87 -40.08 -12.65
CA ILE A 177 -39.32 -39.94 -12.76
C ILE A 177 -39.61 -38.77 -13.71
N ILE A 178 -40.41 -39.00 -14.74
CA ILE A 178 -41.05 -37.92 -15.51
C ILE A 178 -42.51 -37.78 -15.08
N GLN A 179 -43.07 -36.59 -15.31
CA GLN A 179 -44.49 -36.31 -15.16
C GLN A 179 -45.10 -36.20 -16.57
N LEU A 180 -46.06 -37.07 -16.88
CA LEU A 180 -46.73 -37.12 -18.18
C LEU A 180 -48.21 -37.49 -17.95
N ASP A 181 -49.15 -36.71 -18.51
CA ASP A 181 -50.60 -36.82 -18.28
C ASP A 181 -51.00 -36.88 -16.78
N ASN A 182 -50.36 -36.01 -15.98
CA ASN A 182 -50.44 -35.99 -14.52
C ASN A 182 -50.00 -37.28 -13.78
N LYS A 183 -49.43 -38.27 -14.49
CA LYS A 183 -48.87 -39.49 -13.91
C LYS A 183 -47.35 -39.40 -13.76
N LYS A 184 -46.84 -39.89 -12.63
CA LYS A 184 -45.41 -40.10 -12.39
C LYS A 184 -45.00 -41.43 -13.02
N LEU A 185 -44.06 -41.39 -13.96
CA LEU A 185 -43.57 -42.57 -14.69
C LEU A 185 -42.08 -42.75 -14.42
N LEU A 186 -41.67 -43.96 -14.00
CA LEU A 186 -40.26 -44.31 -13.85
C LEU A 186 -39.69 -44.67 -15.23
N THR A 187 -38.62 -43.97 -15.61
CA THR A 187 -38.06 -43.98 -16.96
C THR A 187 -36.55 -44.14 -16.95
N LYS A 188 -36.02 -44.76 -18.01
CA LYS A 188 -34.64 -44.56 -18.44
C LYS A 188 -34.60 -43.35 -19.37
N GLN A 189 -33.59 -42.51 -19.23
CA GLN A 189 -33.48 -41.22 -19.90
C GLN A 189 -32.08 -41.10 -20.50
N LEU A 190 -31.97 -40.75 -21.78
CA LEU A 190 -30.74 -40.42 -22.48
C LEU A 190 -30.73 -38.92 -22.74
N TYR A 191 -29.78 -38.19 -22.14
CA TYR A 191 -29.59 -36.76 -22.32
C TYR A 191 -28.46 -36.49 -23.32
N PHE A 192 -28.65 -35.49 -24.17
CA PHE A 192 -27.65 -34.96 -25.09
C PHE A 192 -27.43 -33.48 -24.74
N GLY A 193 -26.38 -33.20 -23.98
CA GLY A 193 -26.11 -31.86 -23.44
C GLY A 193 -27.26 -31.34 -22.58
N HIS A 194 -27.72 -30.12 -22.87
CA HIS A 194 -28.76 -29.43 -22.08
C HIS A 194 -30.09 -29.19 -22.81
N ASP A 195 -30.17 -29.45 -24.10
CA ASP A 195 -31.32 -28.99 -24.91
C ASP A 195 -32.26 -30.13 -25.30
N GLN A 196 -31.75 -31.37 -25.37
CA GLN A 196 -32.53 -32.55 -25.78
C GLN A 196 -32.26 -33.78 -24.91
N ALA A 197 -33.28 -34.62 -24.79
CA ALA A 197 -33.22 -35.93 -24.21
C ALA A 197 -34.26 -36.86 -24.84
N TRP A 198 -34.14 -38.15 -24.58
CA TRP A 198 -35.16 -39.15 -24.90
C TRP A 198 -35.43 -40.04 -23.69
N PHE A 199 -36.66 -40.52 -23.55
CA PHE A 199 -37.04 -41.41 -22.46
C PHE A 199 -37.73 -42.67 -22.97
N VAL A 200 -37.63 -43.73 -22.17
CA VAL A 200 -38.47 -44.93 -22.27
C VAL A 200 -38.91 -45.33 -20.86
N THR A 201 -40.18 -45.71 -20.69
CA THR A 201 -40.68 -46.22 -19.41
C THR A 201 -40.09 -47.60 -19.09
N GLN A 202 -40.01 -47.94 -17.81
CA GLN A 202 -39.40 -49.21 -17.37
C GLN A 202 -40.14 -50.46 -17.89
N ASP A 203 -41.45 -50.36 -18.07
CA ASP A 203 -42.32 -51.38 -18.68
C ASP A 203 -42.24 -51.40 -20.22
N ASN A 204 -41.43 -50.52 -20.83
CA ASN A 204 -41.26 -50.38 -22.28
C ASN A 204 -42.56 -50.02 -23.04
N SER A 205 -43.61 -49.53 -22.38
CA SER A 205 -44.89 -49.20 -23.02
C SER A 205 -44.89 -47.82 -23.70
N ARG A 206 -44.16 -46.84 -23.14
CA ARG A 206 -44.14 -45.44 -23.59
C ARG A 206 -42.72 -44.95 -23.83
N ALA A 207 -42.56 -44.08 -24.83
CA ALA A 207 -41.28 -43.47 -25.16
C ALA A 207 -41.48 -42.10 -25.79
N GLY A 208 -40.50 -41.21 -25.66
CA GLY A 208 -40.63 -39.87 -26.18
C GLY A 208 -39.38 -39.01 -26.04
N VAL A 209 -39.56 -37.72 -26.28
CA VAL A 209 -38.50 -36.70 -26.29
C VAL A 209 -38.69 -35.75 -25.11
N GLY A 210 -37.58 -35.31 -24.54
CA GLY A 210 -37.52 -34.19 -23.60
C GLY A 210 -36.75 -33.05 -24.25
N PHE A 211 -37.24 -31.83 -24.10
CA PHE A 211 -36.61 -30.67 -24.73
C PHE A 211 -36.88 -29.39 -23.94
N ARG A 212 -36.01 -28.41 -24.18
CA ARG A 212 -36.15 -27.05 -23.68
C ARG A 212 -37.04 -26.23 -24.62
N ARG A 213 -38.03 -25.53 -24.07
CA ARG A 213 -38.90 -24.57 -24.78
C ARG A 213 -39.28 -23.44 -23.85
N ASN A 214 -39.30 -22.18 -24.32
CA ASN A 214 -39.65 -21.02 -23.49
C ASN A 214 -38.90 -20.94 -22.14
N LYS A 215 -37.61 -21.32 -22.10
CA LYS A 215 -36.79 -21.44 -20.86
C LYS A 215 -37.29 -22.46 -19.82
N HIS A 216 -38.13 -23.42 -20.20
CA HIS A 216 -38.57 -24.52 -19.33
C HIS A 216 -38.34 -25.87 -20.00
N TRP A 217 -38.20 -26.92 -19.18
CA TRP A 217 -38.05 -28.29 -19.64
C TRP A 217 -39.41 -28.98 -19.81
N PHE A 218 -39.64 -29.59 -20.96
CA PHE A 218 -40.86 -30.33 -21.29
C PHE A 218 -40.56 -31.78 -21.69
N TRP A 219 -41.57 -32.64 -21.54
CA TRP A 219 -41.58 -34.01 -22.02
C TRP A 219 -42.79 -34.22 -22.94
N GLN A 220 -42.57 -34.89 -24.07
CA GLN A 220 -43.59 -35.22 -25.07
C GLN A 220 -43.45 -36.68 -25.48
N GLU A 221 -44.58 -37.39 -25.59
CA GLU A 221 -44.60 -38.78 -26.07
C GLU A 221 -44.48 -38.83 -27.60
N GLU A 222 -43.63 -39.72 -28.10
CA GLU A 222 -43.36 -39.90 -29.54
C GLU A 222 -43.35 -41.40 -29.85
N ALA A 223 -44.52 -42.03 -29.74
CA ALA A 223 -44.69 -43.48 -29.88
C ALA A 223 -44.13 -44.03 -31.21
N GLN A 224 -44.20 -43.25 -32.29
CA GLN A 224 -43.63 -43.57 -33.60
C GLN A 224 -42.12 -43.86 -33.59
N TYR A 225 -41.36 -43.25 -32.66
CA TYR A 225 -39.90 -43.43 -32.53
C TYR A 225 -39.50 -44.37 -31.38
N ALA A 226 -40.45 -45.03 -30.72
CA ALA A 226 -40.22 -45.77 -29.47
C ALA A 226 -39.17 -46.89 -29.59
N SER A 227 -39.08 -47.56 -30.74
CA SER A 227 -38.06 -48.59 -30.98
C SER A 227 -36.66 -47.98 -31.06
N ASN A 228 -36.47 -46.92 -31.86
CA ASN A 228 -35.19 -46.23 -32.04
C ASN A 228 -34.69 -45.62 -30.73
N ILE A 229 -35.59 -44.96 -29.98
CA ILE A 229 -35.28 -44.37 -28.67
C ILE A 229 -34.78 -45.44 -27.68
N ARG A 230 -35.47 -46.59 -27.62
CA ARG A 230 -35.08 -47.70 -26.74
C ARG A 230 -33.73 -48.30 -27.13
N GLN A 231 -33.48 -48.47 -28.43
CA GLN A 231 -32.17 -48.91 -28.92
C GLN A 231 -31.08 -47.91 -28.55
N ALA A 232 -31.28 -46.61 -28.80
CA ALA A 232 -30.30 -45.57 -28.46
C ALA A 232 -29.97 -45.53 -26.96
N ILE A 233 -30.99 -45.58 -26.08
CA ILE A 233 -30.80 -45.64 -24.63
C ILE A 233 -29.99 -46.88 -24.23
N ASN A 234 -30.30 -48.06 -24.79
CA ASN A 234 -29.58 -49.30 -24.48
C ASN A 234 -28.13 -49.30 -25.00
N HIS A 235 -27.89 -48.81 -26.23
CA HIS A 235 -26.55 -48.69 -26.81
C HIS A 235 -25.68 -47.69 -26.00
N ALA A 236 -26.23 -46.53 -25.66
CA ALA A 236 -25.55 -45.54 -24.83
C ALA A 236 -25.30 -46.04 -23.40
N GLN A 237 -26.24 -46.81 -22.81
CA GLN A 237 -26.07 -47.39 -21.47
C GLN A 237 -24.95 -48.44 -21.45
N ASN A 238 -24.83 -49.25 -22.51
CA ASN A 238 -23.89 -50.37 -22.59
C ASN A 238 -22.56 -50.01 -23.31
N GLN A 239 -22.39 -48.76 -23.75
CA GLN A 239 -21.24 -48.30 -24.55
C GLN A 239 -20.96 -49.16 -25.80
N MET A 240 -22.03 -49.73 -26.38
CA MET A 240 -21.93 -50.62 -27.53
C MET A 240 -21.89 -49.84 -28.84
N PRO A 241 -20.95 -50.14 -29.77
CA PRO A 241 -21.03 -49.69 -31.15
C PRO A 241 -22.42 -50.01 -31.71
N GLY A 242 -23.11 -48.99 -32.22
CA GLY A 242 -24.49 -49.10 -32.69
C GLY A 242 -24.62 -48.78 -34.18
N PRO A 243 -25.68 -49.28 -34.84
CA PRO A 243 -26.06 -48.78 -36.15
C PRO A 243 -26.45 -47.29 -36.08
N LEU A 244 -26.50 -46.61 -37.21
CA LEU A 244 -27.02 -45.24 -37.28
C LEU A 244 -28.52 -45.24 -36.92
N LEU A 245 -28.89 -44.53 -35.85
CA LEU A 245 -30.26 -44.43 -35.35
C LEU A 245 -30.82 -43.04 -35.61
N ASN A 246 -32.02 -42.98 -36.22
CA ASN A 246 -32.76 -41.74 -36.40
C ASN A 246 -33.60 -41.47 -35.13
N LEU A 247 -33.29 -40.38 -34.42
CA LEU A 247 -34.01 -39.92 -33.23
C LEU A 247 -34.76 -38.62 -33.51
N PRO A 248 -35.96 -38.40 -32.93
CA PRO A 248 -36.68 -37.14 -33.08
C PRO A 248 -35.97 -36.04 -32.32
N THR A 249 -35.67 -34.93 -33.00
CA THR A 249 -35.07 -33.74 -32.40
C THR A 249 -36.09 -32.59 -32.40
N TYR A 250 -36.17 -31.83 -31.31
CA TYR A 250 -36.91 -30.58 -31.28
C TYR A 250 -35.94 -29.42 -31.41
N LEU A 251 -36.22 -28.51 -32.35
CA LEU A 251 -35.49 -27.27 -32.53
C LEU A 251 -36.50 -26.13 -32.27
N ASP A 252 -36.30 -25.39 -31.18
CA ASP A 252 -37.07 -24.17 -30.90
C ASP A 252 -36.55 -23.07 -31.86
N ALA A 253 -37.41 -22.58 -32.75
CA ALA A 253 -37.01 -21.75 -33.90
C ALA A 253 -36.80 -20.26 -33.55
N ASN A 254 -36.39 -19.97 -32.31
CA ASN A 254 -36.28 -18.62 -31.75
C ASN A 254 -34.83 -18.29 -31.37
N GLU A 255 -34.13 -17.57 -32.25
CA GLU A 255 -32.99 -16.71 -31.90
C GLU A 255 -33.48 -15.34 -31.40
#